data_AF-A0A5N5ND01-F1
#
_entry.id   AF-A0A5N5ND01-F1
#
_cell.length_a   1.000
_cell.length_b   1.000
_cell.length_c   1.000
_cell.angle_alpha   90.00
_cell.angle_beta   90.00
_cell.angle_gamma   90.00
#
_symmetry.space_group_name_H-M   'P 1'
#
loop_
_entity.id
_entity.type
_entity.pdbx_description
1 polymer ?
#
loop_
_entity_poly.entity_id
_entity_poly.type
_entity_poly.pdbx_seq_one_letter_code
_entity_poly.pdbx_strand_id
1 'polypeptide(L)'
;MSPWIRTTTERYGVVKWNFAAKTEKQLSLAVGETVHIQETCEGWYMGYMTRNKEKKGAFPASFIELKEVIIEKRGNEEIVTSAEMPLVKEVTTTLREWGSIWKQLFVVNKKGSFSQVQALMWDLMEWRSQLLSGTLPGDEFKELKQKVTSKIDYGNKILELDLVVRDVNGNILDPDNASVISLFRAHEEATAKITERIKEEQSNVQMDHSGVSARIQSSPTHSLYVFVRNFVCRIGEESELFMSLYDPLKQMIISENYLIRWGDKGFPKDVEMLNNLKVVFTDLGNKDLNREKIYLICQIVRVGRMDLKETHKNARWDCAGLLGLQVHS
;
A
#
# COMPACT_ATOMS: atom_id res chain seq x y z
N MET A 1 52.01 20.08 -8.66
CA MET A 1 50.54 19.91 -8.62
C MET A 1 50.28 18.47 -8.31
N SER A 2 49.38 18.16 -7.36
CA SER A 2 49.01 16.77 -7.12
C SER A 2 48.31 16.18 -8.36
N PRO A 3 48.54 14.90 -8.68
CA PRO A 3 47.86 14.23 -9.78
C PRO A 3 46.40 13.94 -9.42
N TRP A 4 45.56 13.77 -10.45
CA TRP A 4 44.22 13.20 -10.27
C TRP A 4 44.32 11.71 -9.95
N ILE A 5 43.59 11.27 -8.93
CA ILE A 5 43.62 9.89 -8.43
C ILE A 5 42.22 9.31 -8.58
N ARG A 6 42.11 8.12 -9.18
CA ARG A 6 40.84 7.41 -9.33
C ARG A 6 40.24 7.07 -7.96
N THR A 7 38.98 7.43 -7.74
CA THR A 7 38.28 7.14 -6.49
C THR A 7 37.81 5.68 -6.47
N THR A 8 37.95 5.04 -5.31
CA THR A 8 37.49 3.66 -5.07
C THR A 8 36.20 3.62 -4.25
N THR A 9 36.03 4.54 -3.31
CA THR A 9 34.87 4.62 -2.40
C THR A 9 33.92 5.76 -2.75
N GLU A 10 34.47 6.93 -3.06
CA GLU A 10 33.72 8.14 -3.41
C GLU A 10 33.26 8.07 -4.87
N ARG A 11 32.13 7.40 -5.12
CA ARG A 11 31.68 7.08 -6.50
C ARG A 11 30.38 7.78 -6.90
N TYR A 12 29.64 8.32 -5.95
CA TYR A 12 28.36 8.99 -6.20
C TYR A 12 28.05 9.99 -5.10
N GLY A 13 27.40 11.09 -5.48
CA GLY A 13 26.94 12.08 -4.52
C GLY A 13 25.85 12.99 -5.07
N VAL A 14 25.29 13.77 -4.15
CA VAL A 14 24.23 14.77 -4.39
C VAL A 14 24.79 16.16 -4.12
N VAL A 15 24.48 17.11 -4.99
CA VAL A 15 24.96 18.48 -4.90
C VAL A 15 24.21 19.22 -3.78
N LYS A 16 24.95 19.77 -2.80
CA LYS A 16 24.43 20.54 -1.66
C LYS A 16 24.33 22.05 -1.94
N TRP A 17 25.17 22.57 -2.82
CA TRP A 17 25.23 23.99 -3.17
C TRP A 17 25.38 24.19 -4.67
N ASN A 18 24.80 25.28 -5.20
CA ASN A 18 24.94 25.62 -6.61
C ASN A 18 26.40 26.00 -6.93
N PHE A 19 26.96 25.41 -7.97
CA PHE A 19 28.29 25.71 -8.47
C PHE A 19 28.21 26.12 -9.93
N ALA A 20 28.67 27.33 -10.25
CA ALA A 20 28.77 27.80 -11.63
C ALA A 20 30.20 27.60 -12.14
N ALA A 21 30.35 26.85 -13.24
CA ALA A 21 31.64 26.64 -13.89
C ALA A 21 32.22 27.96 -14.40
N LYS A 22 33.51 28.16 -14.13
CA LYS A 22 34.30 29.31 -14.63
C LYS A 22 35.08 28.97 -15.89
N THR A 23 35.27 27.68 -16.18
CA THR A 23 36.04 27.18 -17.33
C THR A 23 35.32 25.98 -17.94
N GLU A 24 35.63 25.66 -19.20
CA GLU A 24 35.05 24.50 -19.90
C GLU A 24 35.41 23.15 -19.24
N LYS A 25 36.50 23.12 -18.45
CA LYS A 25 36.91 21.92 -17.71
C LYS A 25 36.12 21.73 -16.41
N GLN A 26 35.35 22.73 -15.98
CA GLN A 26 34.50 22.66 -14.80
C GLN A 26 33.07 22.31 -15.18
N LEU A 27 32.40 21.57 -14.30
CA LEU A 27 31.01 21.17 -14.49
C LEU A 27 30.11 22.05 -13.62
N SER A 28 29.22 22.84 -14.22
CA SER A 28 28.19 23.57 -13.47
C SER A 28 27.21 22.58 -12.84
N LEU A 29 26.84 22.80 -11.58
CA LEU A 29 25.99 21.92 -10.81
C LEU A 29 24.94 22.72 -10.05
N ALA A 30 23.70 22.23 -10.03
CA ALA A 30 22.63 22.79 -9.22
C ALA A 30 22.32 21.91 -8.01
N VAL A 31 21.83 22.51 -6.93
CA VAL A 31 21.39 21.79 -5.72
C VAL A 31 20.42 20.67 -6.08
N GLY A 32 20.67 19.48 -5.53
CA GLY A 32 19.85 18.29 -5.75
C GLY A 32 20.18 17.49 -7.02
N GLU A 33 21.08 17.99 -7.89
CA GLU A 33 21.63 17.17 -8.97
C GLU A 33 22.53 16.06 -8.42
N THR A 34 22.61 14.97 -9.17
CA THR A 34 23.37 13.78 -8.79
C THR A 34 24.54 13.58 -9.75
N VAL A 35 25.69 13.23 -9.21
CA VAL A 35 26.94 13.07 -9.96
C VAL A 35 27.58 11.73 -9.66
N HIS A 36 28.20 11.14 -10.68
CA HIS A 36 29.16 10.07 -10.50
C HIS A 36 30.56 10.65 -10.42
N ILE A 37 31.33 10.19 -9.43
CA ILE A 37 32.69 10.65 -9.19
C ILE A 37 33.65 9.57 -9.70
N GLN A 38 34.65 10.00 -10.46
CA GLN A 38 35.66 9.13 -11.05
C GLN A 38 37.04 9.35 -10.44
N GLU A 39 37.40 10.61 -10.21
CA GLU A 39 38.72 11.00 -9.74
C GLU A 39 38.63 12.14 -8.70
N THR A 40 39.68 12.26 -7.89
CA THR A 40 39.82 13.32 -6.88
C THR A 40 41.22 13.94 -6.95
N CYS A 41 41.29 15.25 -6.70
CA CYS A 41 42.54 16.00 -6.60
C CYS A 41 42.34 17.23 -5.70
N GLU A 42 43.10 17.33 -4.60
CA GLU A 42 43.18 18.53 -3.74
C GLU A 42 41.82 19.22 -3.44
N GLY A 43 40.83 18.43 -2.99
CA GLY A 43 39.50 18.96 -2.64
C GLY A 43 38.58 19.23 -3.84
N TRP A 44 38.94 18.75 -5.03
CA TRP A 44 38.10 18.70 -6.22
C TRP A 44 37.81 17.26 -6.61
N TYR A 45 36.60 17.03 -7.11
CA TYR A 45 36.22 15.81 -7.80
C TYR A 45 36.17 16.06 -9.30
N MET A 46 36.38 14.99 -10.07
CA MET A 46 36.11 14.93 -11.49
C MET A 46 35.14 13.79 -11.76
N GLY A 47 34.14 14.08 -12.57
CA GLY A 47 33.03 13.17 -12.78
C GLY A 47 32.03 13.68 -13.80
N TYR A 48 30.83 13.12 -13.79
CA TYR A 48 29.76 13.45 -14.72
C TYR A 48 28.38 13.43 -14.07
N MET A 49 27.43 14.14 -14.66
CA MET A 49 26.04 14.13 -14.21
C MET A 49 25.40 12.76 -14.44
N THR A 50 24.74 12.18 -13.43
CA THR A 50 24.09 10.86 -13.56
C THR A 50 23.08 10.83 -14.72
N ARG A 51 22.37 11.94 -14.96
CA ARG A 51 21.36 12.06 -16.01
C ARG A 51 21.92 12.31 -17.40
N ASN A 52 23.16 12.77 -17.50
CA ASN A 52 23.81 13.04 -18.78
C ASN A 52 25.31 12.82 -18.65
N LYS A 53 25.77 11.63 -19.08
CA LYS A 53 27.17 11.20 -19.02
C LYS A 53 28.11 12.06 -19.88
N GLU A 54 27.59 12.76 -20.88
CA GLU A 54 28.38 13.65 -21.74
C GLU A 54 28.79 14.92 -20.99
N LYS A 55 27.97 15.35 -20.01
CA LYS A 55 28.29 16.48 -19.13
C LYS A 55 29.24 16.03 -18.03
N LYS A 56 30.53 16.15 -18.33
CA LYS A 56 31.63 15.82 -17.42
C LYS A 56 32.52 17.03 -17.12
N GLY A 57 33.16 17.03 -15.96
CA GLY A 57 34.10 18.08 -15.58
C GLY A 57 34.48 18.02 -14.11
N ALA A 58 35.31 18.97 -13.70
CA ALA A 58 35.72 19.14 -12.31
C ALA A 58 34.71 19.97 -11.51
N PHE A 59 34.50 19.61 -10.24
CA PHE A 59 33.65 20.32 -9.30
C PHE A 59 34.20 20.20 -7.87
N PRO A 60 33.96 21.17 -6.97
CA PRO A 60 34.52 21.14 -5.62
C PRO A 60 33.94 19.98 -4.80
N ALA A 61 34.80 19.24 -4.10
CA ALA A 61 34.38 18.14 -3.24
C ALA A 61 33.48 18.60 -2.09
N SER A 62 33.75 19.79 -1.55
CA SER A 62 32.94 20.41 -0.50
C SER A 62 31.49 20.66 -0.91
N PHE A 63 31.18 20.67 -2.21
CA PHE A 63 29.82 20.93 -2.71
C PHE A 63 28.96 19.67 -2.79
N ILE A 64 29.57 18.50 -2.55
CA ILE A 64 28.94 17.21 -2.76
C ILE A 64 28.69 16.52 -1.42
N GLU A 65 27.49 15.97 -1.26
CA GLU A 65 27.16 15.02 -0.22
C GLU A 65 27.30 13.62 -0.79
N LEU A 66 28.27 12.86 -0.31
CA LEU A 66 28.47 11.48 -0.74
C LEU A 66 27.28 10.62 -0.28
N LYS A 67 26.84 9.72 -1.14
CA LYS A 67 25.85 8.70 -0.78
C LYS A 67 26.44 7.32 -0.94
N GLU A 68 25.89 6.38 -0.19
CA GLU A 68 26.25 4.97 -0.31
C GLU A 68 25.92 4.45 -1.71
N VAL A 69 26.78 3.54 -2.18
CA VAL A 69 26.68 2.94 -3.51
C VAL A 69 26.83 1.42 -3.42
N ILE A 70 26.18 0.75 -4.35
CA ILE A 70 26.38 -0.66 -4.64
C ILE A 70 27.22 -0.71 -5.93
N ILE A 71 28.35 -1.41 -5.87
CA ILE A 71 29.26 -1.58 -7.01
C ILE A 71 29.14 -3.02 -7.48
N GLU A 72 28.54 -3.21 -8.64
CA GLU A 72 28.44 -4.51 -9.29
C GLU A 72 29.49 -4.61 -10.39
N LYS A 73 30.29 -5.69 -10.37
CA LYS A 73 31.27 -5.98 -11.42
C LYS A 73 30.65 -6.95 -12.41
N ARG A 74 30.23 -6.44 -13.57
CA ARG A 74 29.75 -7.28 -14.68
C ARG A 74 30.85 -7.37 -15.73
N GLY A 75 31.71 -8.39 -15.59
CA GLY A 75 32.90 -8.56 -16.44
C GLY A 75 33.92 -7.44 -16.22
N ASN A 76 34.26 -6.71 -17.29
CA ASN A 76 35.18 -5.56 -17.23
C ASN A 76 34.50 -4.22 -16.88
N GLU A 77 33.17 -4.19 -16.75
CA GLU A 77 32.42 -2.97 -16.42
C GLU A 77 32.04 -2.92 -14.94
N GLU A 78 32.31 -1.77 -14.31
CA GLU A 78 31.88 -1.46 -12.94
C GLU A 78 30.58 -0.64 -13.01
N ILE A 79 29.46 -1.24 -12.61
CA ILE A 79 28.17 -0.57 -12.51
C ILE A 79 28.05 -0.01 -11.10
N VAL A 80 28.07 1.32 -11.00
CA VAL A 80 27.88 2.04 -9.73
C VAL A 80 26.42 2.49 -9.66
N THR A 81 25.68 1.99 -8.69
CA THR A 81 24.32 2.46 -8.40
C THR A 81 24.24 2.99 -6.98
N SER A 82 23.36 3.95 -6.72
CA SER A 82 23.07 4.39 -5.35
C SER A 82 22.53 3.20 -4.53
N ALA A 83 22.88 3.09 -3.25
CA ALA A 83 22.35 2.06 -2.35
C ALA A 83 20.90 2.33 -1.89
N GLU A 84 20.27 3.40 -2.37
CA GLU A 84 18.87 3.72 -2.05
C GLU A 84 17.91 2.57 -2.42
N MET A 85 16.88 2.40 -1.59
CA MET A 85 15.80 1.43 -1.79
C MET A 85 15.23 1.56 -3.22
N PRO A 86 15.04 0.44 -3.95
CA PRO A 86 14.53 0.47 -5.33
C PRO A 86 13.25 1.28 -5.51
N LEU A 87 12.29 1.13 -4.59
CA LEU A 87 11.03 1.88 -4.63
C LEU A 87 11.22 3.40 -4.49
N VAL A 88 12.21 3.87 -3.72
CA VAL A 88 12.51 5.31 -3.62
C VAL A 88 13.08 5.84 -4.93
N LYS A 89 13.93 5.05 -5.59
CA LYS A 89 14.46 5.39 -6.92
C LYS A 89 13.32 5.46 -7.93
N GLU A 90 12.42 4.48 -7.89
CA GLU A 90 11.23 4.42 -8.75
C GLU A 90 10.34 5.66 -8.55
N VAL A 91 9.98 6.01 -7.31
CA VAL A 91 9.20 7.24 -7.04
C VAL A 91 9.91 8.47 -7.63
N THR A 92 11.23 8.53 -7.50
CA THR A 92 12.04 9.64 -8.02
C THR A 92 12.01 9.73 -9.55
N THR A 93 12.07 8.59 -10.26
CA THR A 93 11.96 8.56 -11.72
C THR A 93 10.54 8.85 -12.19
N THR A 94 9.53 8.26 -11.55
CA THR A 94 8.11 8.52 -11.83
C THR A 94 7.77 10.00 -11.69
N LEU A 95 8.16 10.66 -10.59
CA LEU A 95 7.92 12.09 -10.38
C LEU A 95 8.56 12.97 -11.46
N ARG A 96 9.70 12.56 -12.03
CA ARG A 96 10.36 13.29 -13.13
C ARG A 96 9.62 13.13 -14.44
N GLU A 97 9.19 11.92 -14.76
CA GLU A 97 8.40 11.62 -15.96
C GLU A 97 7.05 12.31 -15.91
N TRP A 98 6.31 12.14 -14.81
CA TRP A 98 5.04 12.83 -14.57
C TRP A 98 5.22 14.34 -14.54
N GLY A 99 6.30 14.85 -13.96
CA GLY A 99 6.59 16.29 -13.96
C GLY A 99 6.81 16.86 -15.37
N SER A 100 7.33 16.06 -16.31
CA SER A 100 7.43 16.45 -17.72
C SER A 100 6.04 16.55 -18.35
N ILE A 101 5.21 15.53 -18.17
CA ILE A 101 3.83 15.46 -18.70
C ILE A 101 2.95 16.54 -18.08
N TRP A 102 3.06 16.77 -16.77
CA TRP A 102 2.33 17.78 -16.03
C TRP A 102 2.54 19.19 -16.60
N LYS A 103 3.78 19.53 -16.97
CA LYS A 103 4.09 20.79 -17.68
C LYS A 103 3.41 20.85 -19.05
N GLN A 104 3.36 19.75 -19.79
CA GLN A 104 2.66 19.69 -21.07
C GLN A 104 1.14 19.86 -20.90
N LEU A 105 0.54 19.23 -19.87
CA LEU A 105 -0.87 19.38 -19.55
C LEU A 105 -1.25 20.83 -19.24
N PHE A 106 -0.36 21.58 -18.59
CA PHE A 106 -0.50 23.02 -18.37
C PHE A 106 -0.54 23.79 -19.69
N VAL A 107 0.43 23.55 -20.58
CA VAL A 107 0.51 24.22 -21.89
C VAL A 107 -0.72 23.94 -22.75
N VAL A 108 -1.24 22.71 -22.72
CA VAL A 108 -2.44 22.29 -23.46
C VAL A 108 -3.75 22.65 -22.71
N ASN A 109 -3.67 23.31 -21.55
CA ASN A 109 -4.78 23.78 -20.73
C ASN A 109 -5.77 22.66 -20.30
N LYS A 110 -5.29 21.43 -20.09
CA LYS A 110 -6.07 20.31 -19.54
C LYS A 110 -6.15 20.41 -18.00
N LYS A 111 -6.93 21.38 -17.50
CA LYS A 111 -6.97 21.73 -16.06
C LYS A 111 -7.31 20.55 -15.13
N GLY A 112 -8.26 19.69 -15.51
CA GLY A 112 -8.65 18.52 -14.70
C GLY A 112 -7.49 17.55 -14.49
N SER A 113 -6.88 17.08 -15.59
CA SER A 113 -5.71 16.20 -15.54
C SER A 113 -4.49 16.86 -14.89
N PHE A 114 -4.30 18.17 -15.10
CA PHE A 114 -3.22 18.92 -14.46
C PHE A 114 -3.33 18.89 -12.93
N SER A 115 -4.50 19.23 -12.38
CA SER A 115 -4.74 19.21 -10.93
C SER A 115 -4.68 17.80 -10.36
N GLN A 116 -5.20 16.81 -11.09
CA GLN A 116 -5.15 15.41 -10.68
C GLN A 116 -3.71 14.90 -10.57
N VAL A 117 -2.89 15.11 -11.61
CA VAL A 117 -1.48 14.69 -11.61
C VAL A 117 -0.69 15.43 -10.54
N GLN A 118 -0.98 16.71 -10.30
CA GLN A 118 -0.36 17.48 -9.22
C GLN A 118 -0.61 16.87 -7.85
N ALA A 119 -1.86 16.48 -7.56
CA ALA A 119 -2.21 15.81 -6.31
C ALA A 119 -1.49 14.47 -6.16
N LEU A 120 -1.45 13.66 -7.23
CA LEU A 120 -0.71 12.40 -7.22
C LEU A 120 0.80 12.61 -6.95
N MET A 121 1.40 13.64 -7.54
CA MET A 121 2.80 13.97 -7.33
C MET A 121 3.08 14.38 -5.87
N TRP A 122 2.19 15.16 -5.24
CA TRP A 122 2.34 15.53 -3.84
C TRP A 122 2.26 14.32 -2.90
N ASP A 123 1.28 13.44 -3.11
CA ASP A 123 1.16 12.19 -2.35
C ASP A 123 2.46 11.37 -2.46
N LEU A 124 3.00 11.22 -3.67
CA LEU A 124 4.26 10.49 -3.88
C LEU A 124 5.47 11.16 -3.23
N MET A 125 5.55 12.50 -3.22
CA MET A 125 6.64 13.22 -2.53
C MET A 125 6.59 13.00 -1.02
N GLU A 126 5.39 13.06 -0.44
CA GLU A 126 5.17 12.81 0.99
C GLU A 126 5.48 11.36 1.35
N TRP A 127 4.95 10.39 0.60
CA TRP A 127 5.24 8.98 0.86
C TRP A 127 6.70 8.63 0.62
N ARG A 128 7.40 9.29 -0.32
CA ARG A 128 8.85 9.16 -0.46
C ARG A 128 9.59 9.64 0.80
N SER A 129 9.16 10.74 1.40
CA SER A 129 9.70 11.22 2.68
C SER A 129 9.50 10.17 3.78
N GLN A 130 8.30 9.60 3.88
CA GLN A 130 7.97 8.55 4.85
C GLN A 130 8.77 7.27 4.62
N LEU A 131 8.95 6.83 3.37
CA LEU A 131 9.78 5.67 3.01
C LEU A 131 11.25 5.84 3.43
N LEU A 132 11.74 7.08 3.47
CA LEU A 132 13.11 7.42 3.86
C LEU A 132 13.25 7.76 5.36
N SER A 133 12.14 7.98 6.07
CA SER A 133 12.15 8.41 7.47
C SER A 133 12.77 7.37 8.42
N GLY A 134 12.62 6.09 8.12
CA GLY A 134 13.03 4.99 9.00
C GLY A 134 12.23 4.88 10.31
N THR A 135 11.08 5.58 10.42
CA THR A 135 10.30 5.65 11.67
C THR A 135 9.07 4.75 11.70
N LEU A 136 8.70 4.13 10.58
CA LEU A 136 7.47 3.34 10.47
C LEU A 136 7.67 1.90 10.97
N PRO A 137 6.70 1.34 11.73
CA PRO A 137 6.63 -0.09 12.01
C PRO A 137 6.60 -0.94 10.74
N GLY A 138 7.01 -2.21 10.82
CA GLY A 138 7.13 -3.10 9.67
C GLY A 138 5.82 -3.27 8.87
N ASP A 139 4.69 -3.38 9.56
CA ASP A 139 3.37 -3.55 8.92
C ASP A 139 2.94 -2.27 8.21
N GLU A 140 3.05 -1.11 8.87
CA GLU A 140 2.78 0.21 8.26
C GLU A 140 3.70 0.48 7.06
N PHE A 141 4.97 0.09 7.16
CA PHE A 141 5.93 0.23 6.07
C PHE A 141 5.57 -0.65 4.87
N LYS A 142 5.10 -1.88 5.12
CA LYS A 142 4.61 -2.79 4.07
C LYS A 142 3.36 -2.21 3.39
N GLU A 143 2.41 -1.69 4.17
CA GLU A 143 1.24 -1.00 3.61
C GLU A 143 1.62 0.24 2.80
N LEU A 144 2.56 1.04 3.28
CA LEU A 144 3.04 2.23 2.57
C LEU A 144 3.67 1.85 1.23
N LYS A 145 4.50 0.80 1.18
CA LYS A 145 5.04 0.28 -0.08
C LYS A 145 3.94 -0.06 -1.08
N GLN A 146 2.91 -0.79 -0.63
CA GLN A 146 1.77 -1.14 -1.49
C GLN A 146 0.96 0.08 -1.93
N LYS A 147 0.77 1.07 -1.05
CA LYS A 147 0.10 2.33 -1.39
C LYS A 147 0.85 3.10 -2.46
N VAL A 148 2.17 3.23 -2.31
CA VAL A 148 3.06 3.90 -3.26
C VAL A 148 3.01 3.23 -4.62
N THR A 149 3.27 1.93 -4.70
CA THR A 149 3.27 1.19 -5.97
C THR A 149 1.92 1.27 -6.67
N SER A 150 0.83 1.04 -5.94
CA SER A 150 -0.51 1.08 -6.50
C SER A 150 -0.89 2.48 -7.02
N LYS A 151 -0.34 3.56 -6.46
CA LYS A 151 -0.57 4.93 -6.91
C LYS A 151 0.28 5.28 -8.14
N ILE A 152 1.53 4.81 -8.19
CA ILE A 152 2.37 4.88 -9.40
C ILE A 152 1.66 4.18 -10.56
N ASP A 153 1.20 2.95 -10.35
CA ASP A 153 0.58 2.16 -11.42
C ASP A 153 -0.73 2.80 -11.93
N TYR A 154 -1.53 3.35 -11.01
CA TYR A 154 -2.71 4.16 -11.35
C TYR A 154 -2.34 5.41 -12.17
N GLY A 155 -1.37 6.18 -11.71
CA GLY A 155 -0.93 7.41 -12.37
C GLY A 155 -0.33 7.14 -13.75
N ASN A 156 0.49 6.09 -13.89
CA ASN A 156 1.00 5.66 -15.18
C ASN A 156 -0.13 5.30 -16.14
N LYS A 157 -1.16 4.59 -15.67
CA LYS A 157 -2.31 4.22 -16.51
C LYS A 157 -3.09 5.42 -17.02
N ILE A 158 -3.38 6.41 -16.17
CA ILE A 158 -4.13 7.62 -16.60
C ILE A 158 -3.28 8.59 -17.45
N LEU A 159 -1.95 8.47 -17.36
CA LEU A 159 -0.99 9.23 -18.17
C LEU A 159 -0.56 8.48 -19.44
N GLU A 160 -1.14 7.29 -19.69
CA GLU A 160 -0.84 6.44 -20.85
C GLU A 160 0.64 6.04 -20.94
N LEU A 161 1.27 5.83 -19.78
CA LEU A 161 2.63 5.30 -19.65
C LEU A 161 2.61 3.77 -19.56
N ASP A 162 3.80 3.19 -19.72
CA ASP A 162 4.00 1.74 -19.66
C ASP A 162 3.54 1.15 -18.32
N LEU A 163 2.86 0.00 -18.41
CA LEU A 163 2.43 -0.76 -17.24
C LEU A 163 3.63 -1.52 -16.65
N VAL A 164 3.84 -1.35 -15.35
CA VAL A 164 4.85 -2.10 -14.60
C VAL A 164 4.19 -3.27 -13.88
N VAL A 165 4.64 -4.48 -14.16
CA VAL A 165 4.13 -5.70 -13.51
C VAL A 165 4.90 -5.94 -12.22
N ARG A 166 4.17 -6.21 -11.13
CA ARG A 166 4.75 -6.34 -9.78
C ARG A 166 4.43 -7.68 -9.14
N ASP A 167 5.33 -8.16 -8.30
CA ASP A 167 5.11 -9.34 -7.47
C ASP A 167 4.18 -9.02 -6.28
N VAL A 168 3.85 -10.05 -5.48
CA VAL A 168 3.01 -9.93 -4.28
C VAL A 168 3.59 -9.00 -3.20
N ASN A 169 4.90 -8.73 -3.26
CA ASN A 169 5.61 -7.85 -2.34
C ASN A 169 5.71 -6.40 -2.87
N GLY A 170 5.22 -6.13 -4.09
CA GLY A 170 5.27 -4.83 -4.75
C GLY A 170 6.59 -4.56 -5.48
N ASN A 171 7.49 -5.53 -5.60
CA ASN A 171 8.70 -5.38 -6.39
C ASN A 171 8.38 -5.55 -7.87
N ILE A 172 9.13 -4.86 -8.73
CA ILE A 172 9.01 -5.03 -10.18
C ILE A 172 9.44 -6.46 -10.55
N LEU A 173 8.60 -7.15 -11.33
CA LEU A 173 8.91 -8.49 -11.84
C LEU A 173 10.00 -8.39 -12.91
N ASP A 174 11.06 -9.17 -12.73
CA ASP A 174 12.12 -9.31 -13.74
C ASP A 174 11.68 -10.30 -14.82
N PRO A 175 11.56 -9.88 -16.10
CA PRO A 175 11.19 -10.76 -17.19
C PRO A 175 12.16 -11.93 -17.39
N ASP A 176 13.44 -11.77 -17.06
CA ASP A 176 14.45 -12.83 -17.23
C ASP A 176 14.29 -13.94 -16.19
N ASN A 177 13.66 -13.63 -15.04
CA ASN A 177 13.41 -14.57 -13.96
C ASN A 177 11.96 -15.13 -13.97
N ALA A 178 11.06 -14.51 -14.73
CA ALA A 178 9.65 -14.92 -14.81
C ALA A 178 9.38 -15.76 -16.07
N SER A 179 8.59 -16.83 -15.93
CA SER A 179 8.09 -17.53 -17.12
C SER A 179 7.16 -16.63 -17.93
N VAL A 180 7.12 -16.79 -19.26
CA VAL A 180 6.23 -16.01 -20.15
C VAL A 180 4.77 -16.11 -19.69
N ILE A 181 4.33 -17.30 -19.27
CA ILE A 181 2.95 -17.53 -18.81
C ILE A 181 2.68 -16.81 -17.49
N SER A 182 3.61 -16.88 -16.51
CA SER A 182 3.45 -16.17 -15.25
C SER A 182 3.45 -14.66 -15.43
N LEU A 183 4.30 -14.14 -16.32
CA LEU A 183 4.37 -12.72 -16.62
C LEU A 183 3.07 -12.23 -17.29
N PHE A 184 2.54 -13.00 -18.23
CA PHE A 184 1.25 -12.69 -18.87
C PHE A 184 0.10 -12.66 -17.86
N ARG A 185 0.00 -13.67 -16.98
CA ARG A 185 -1.03 -13.69 -15.94
C ARG A 185 -0.91 -12.50 -14.97
N ALA A 186 0.31 -12.19 -14.54
CA ALA A 186 0.55 -11.05 -13.66
C ALA A 186 0.21 -9.72 -14.36
N HIS A 187 0.45 -9.61 -15.66
CA HIS A 187 0.03 -8.47 -16.47
C HIS A 187 -1.51 -8.35 -16.55
N GLU A 188 -2.22 -9.45 -16.82
CA GLU A 188 -3.69 -9.45 -16.83
C GLU A 188 -4.27 -9.03 -15.47
N GLU A 189 -3.74 -9.59 -14.38
CA GLU A 189 -4.16 -9.26 -13.02
C GLU A 189 -3.89 -7.78 -12.69
N ALA A 190 -2.68 -7.28 -12.99
CA ALA A 190 -2.33 -5.88 -12.77
C ALA A 190 -3.25 -4.95 -13.57
N THR A 191 -3.51 -5.28 -14.83
CA THR A 191 -4.41 -4.51 -15.70
C THR A 191 -5.84 -4.47 -15.16
N ALA A 192 -6.37 -5.61 -14.73
CA ALA A 192 -7.70 -5.71 -14.14
C ALA A 192 -7.80 -4.87 -12.87
N LYS A 193 -6.85 -5.04 -11.94
CA LYS A 193 -6.80 -4.32 -10.66
C LYS A 193 -6.72 -2.81 -10.84
N ILE A 194 -5.90 -2.32 -11.76
CA ILE A 194 -5.79 -0.87 -12.03
C ILE A 194 -7.09 -0.36 -12.67
N THR A 195 -7.70 -1.12 -13.57
CA THR A 195 -8.96 -0.74 -14.23
C THR A 195 -10.11 -0.64 -13.23
N GLU A 196 -10.21 -1.58 -12.29
CA GLU A 196 -11.18 -1.51 -11.18
C GLU A 196 -10.95 -0.24 -10.34
N ARG A 197 -9.71 0.05 -9.98
CA ARG A 197 -9.37 1.24 -9.19
C ARG A 197 -9.72 2.55 -9.90
N ILE A 198 -9.54 2.61 -11.22
CA ILE A 198 -9.95 3.77 -12.02
C ILE A 198 -11.46 3.98 -11.93
N LYS A 199 -12.26 2.91 -11.99
CA LYS A 199 -13.72 2.99 -11.85
C LYS A 199 -14.11 3.49 -10.46
N GLU A 200 -13.47 2.99 -9.40
CA GLU A 200 -13.70 3.42 -8.02
C GLU A 200 -13.41 4.92 -7.84
N GLU A 201 -12.26 5.40 -8.31
CA GLU A 201 -11.87 6.82 -8.23
C GLU A 201 -12.82 7.72 -9.04
N GLN A 202 -13.24 7.30 -10.24
CA GLN A 202 -14.22 8.06 -11.04
C GLN A 202 -15.60 8.14 -10.38
N SER A 203 -16.00 7.12 -9.61
CA SER A 203 -17.27 7.12 -8.88
C SER A 203 -17.24 8.03 -7.65
N ASN A 204 -16.10 8.13 -6.95
CA ASN A 204 -15.95 9.02 -5.78
C ASN A 204 -16.03 10.51 -6.14
N VAL A 205 -15.55 10.91 -7.33
CA VAL A 205 -15.58 12.30 -7.80
C VAL A 205 -17.01 12.85 -7.95
N GLN A 206 -18.03 11.99 -8.10
CA GLN A 206 -19.43 12.44 -8.14
C GLN A 206 -20.01 12.83 -6.76
N MET A 207 -19.40 12.42 -5.64
CA MET A 207 -19.90 12.70 -4.29
C MET A 207 -19.23 13.91 -3.62
N ASP A 208 -18.18 14.49 -4.23
CA ASP A 208 -17.26 15.42 -3.58
C ASP A 208 -17.70 16.90 -3.58
N HIS A 209 -19.00 17.18 -3.78
CA HIS A 209 -19.54 18.55 -3.66
C HIS A 209 -19.88 19.00 -2.23
N SER A 210 -19.63 18.16 -1.21
CA SER A 210 -19.75 18.56 0.21
C SER A 210 -18.38 18.52 0.88
N GLY A 211 -17.68 19.65 0.86
CA GLY A 211 -16.34 19.76 1.40
C GLY A 211 -16.26 19.43 2.89
N VAL A 212 -15.47 18.40 3.22
CA VAL A 212 -14.75 18.28 4.49
C VAL A 212 -13.44 17.54 4.20
N SER A 213 -12.35 18.28 4.01
CA SER A 213 -11.01 17.71 4.16
C SER A 213 -10.68 17.51 5.64
N ALA A 214 -9.78 16.55 5.89
CA ALA A 214 -9.17 16.17 7.16
C ALA A 214 -9.92 15.13 8.01
N ARG A 215 -9.94 13.89 7.49
CA ARG A 215 -9.43 12.69 8.16
C ARG A 215 -9.31 11.59 7.11
N ILE A 216 -8.09 11.33 6.67
CA ILE A 216 -7.79 10.16 5.82
C ILE A 216 -7.89 8.94 6.74
N GLN A 217 -9.10 8.48 6.97
CA GLN A 217 -9.35 7.10 7.34
C GLN A 217 -9.37 6.30 6.03
N SER A 218 -8.76 5.11 6.09
CA SER A 218 -9.05 3.97 5.22
C SER A 218 -10.47 4.03 4.64
N SER A 219 -10.63 3.60 3.38
CA SER A 219 -11.90 3.31 2.69
C SER A 219 -13.12 3.37 3.61
N PRO A 220 -14.14 4.23 3.35
CA PRO A 220 -15.15 4.59 4.35
C PRO A 220 -15.59 3.38 5.16
N THR A 221 -15.21 3.39 6.45
CA THR A 221 -15.50 2.31 7.38
C THR A 221 -16.92 2.52 7.86
N HIS A 222 -17.82 1.66 7.42
CA HIS A 222 -19.20 1.64 7.87
C HIS A 222 -19.31 0.81 9.14
N SER A 223 -20.34 1.10 9.93
CA SER A 223 -20.65 0.36 11.14
C SER A 223 -22.04 -0.24 11.01
N LEU A 224 -22.17 -1.53 11.34
CA LEU A 224 -23.45 -2.23 11.39
C LEU A 224 -23.89 -2.35 12.84
N TYR A 225 -24.93 -1.58 13.21
CA TYR A 225 -25.58 -1.69 14.50
C TYR A 225 -26.69 -2.75 14.43
N VAL A 226 -26.54 -3.81 15.22
CA VAL A 226 -27.53 -4.89 15.34
C VAL A 226 -28.18 -4.81 16.71
N PHE A 227 -29.51 -4.69 16.71
CA PHE A 227 -30.31 -4.75 17.93
C PHE A 227 -31.20 -5.98 17.91
N VAL A 228 -30.86 -6.95 18.77
CA VAL A 228 -31.58 -8.20 18.88
C VAL A 228 -32.73 -8.01 19.87
N ARG A 229 -33.95 -7.86 19.32
CA ARG A 229 -35.16 -7.57 20.13
C ARG A 229 -35.60 -8.75 21.00
N ASN A 230 -35.48 -9.97 20.48
CA ASN A 230 -35.86 -11.17 21.20
C ASN A 230 -34.98 -12.32 20.72
N PHE A 231 -34.28 -12.95 21.66
CA PHE A 231 -33.46 -14.12 21.40
C PHE A 231 -33.69 -15.12 22.52
N VAL A 232 -34.26 -16.26 22.16
CA VAL A 232 -34.58 -17.34 23.09
C VAL A 232 -33.86 -18.59 22.61
N CYS A 233 -32.86 -19.01 23.37
CA CYS A 233 -32.13 -20.23 23.11
C CYS A 233 -32.18 -21.10 24.38
N ARG A 234 -32.93 -22.21 24.34
CA ARG A 234 -33.02 -23.15 25.45
C ARG A 234 -31.97 -24.24 25.28
N ILE A 235 -30.78 -23.98 25.78
CA ILE A 235 -29.65 -24.91 25.71
C ILE A 235 -29.69 -25.89 26.91
N GLY A 236 -30.32 -25.49 28.02
CA GLY A 236 -30.42 -26.29 29.24
C GLY A 236 -29.13 -26.34 30.06
N GLU A 237 -28.06 -25.69 29.57
CA GLU A 237 -26.71 -25.71 30.11
C GLU A 237 -26.09 -24.31 30.00
N GLU A 238 -25.05 -24.05 30.79
CA GLU A 238 -24.25 -22.83 30.60
C GLU A 238 -23.57 -22.87 29.22
N SER A 239 -23.58 -21.76 28.50
CA SER A 239 -23.04 -21.69 27.14
C SER A 239 -22.49 -20.32 26.81
N GLU A 240 -21.64 -20.27 25.80
CA GLU A 240 -21.09 -19.07 25.19
C GLU A 240 -21.60 -18.96 23.76
N LEU A 241 -22.14 -17.79 23.41
CA LEU A 241 -22.65 -17.49 22.07
C LEU A 241 -21.68 -16.53 21.40
N PHE A 242 -21.15 -16.91 20.26
CA PHE A 242 -20.30 -16.06 19.43
C PHE A 242 -21.10 -15.61 18.21
N MET A 243 -21.33 -14.31 18.09
CA MET A 243 -22.03 -13.71 16.96
C MET A 243 -21.05 -13.02 16.03
N SER A 244 -21.13 -13.29 14.73
CA SER A 244 -20.28 -12.66 13.73
C SER A 244 -20.95 -12.59 12.36
N LEU A 245 -20.45 -11.72 11.49
CA LEU A 245 -20.89 -11.57 10.11
C LEU A 245 -20.16 -12.58 9.22
N TYR A 246 -20.90 -13.25 8.35
CA TYR A 246 -20.42 -14.30 7.47
C TYR A 246 -20.75 -14.00 6.02
N ASP A 247 -19.74 -14.16 5.17
CA ASP A 247 -19.86 -14.11 3.72
C ASP A 247 -20.11 -15.54 3.18
N PRO A 248 -21.31 -15.81 2.62
CA PRO A 248 -21.68 -17.14 2.12
C PRO A 248 -20.95 -17.49 0.80
N LEU A 249 -20.56 -16.49 0.02
CA LEU A 249 -19.90 -16.69 -1.28
C LEU A 249 -18.44 -17.04 -1.08
N LYS A 250 -17.76 -16.36 -0.15
CA LYS A 250 -16.36 -16.63 0.22
C LYS A 250 -16.21 -17.69 1.30
N GLN A 251 -17.31 -18.10 1.92
CA GLN A 251 -17.37 -19.05 3.03
C GLN A 251 -16.48 -18.66 4.22
N MET A 252 -16.41 -17.38 4.57
CA MET A 252 -15.55 -16.90 5.65
C MET A 252 -16.24 -15.88 6.56
N ILE A 253 -15.78 -15.81 7.80
CA ILE A 253 -16.19 -14.78 8.77
C ILE A 253 -15.47 -13.48 8.41
N ILE A 254 -16.22 -12.38 8.36
CA ILE A 254 -15.74 -11.06 7.94
C ILE A 254 -15.70 -10.03 9.07
N SER A 255 -16.22 -10.36 10.25
CA SER A 255 -16.18 -9.48 11.44
C SER A 255 -15.51 -10.15 12.63
N GLU A 256 -15.22 -9.37 13.66
CA GLU A 256 -14.94 -9.89 14.99
C GLU A 256 -16.13 -10.66 15.59
N ASN A 257 -15.87 -11.44 16.64
CA ASN A 257 -16.88 -12.20 17.35
C ASN A 257 -17.39 -11.41 18.56
N TYR A 258 -18.71 -11.20 18.62
CA TYR A 258 -19.38 -10.69 19.81
C TYR A 258 -19.78 -11.84 20.74
N LEU A 259 -19.23 -11.85 21.95
CA LEU A 259 -19.45 -12.91 22.93
C LEU A 259 -20.60 -12.56 23.88
N ILE A 260 -21.57 -13.47 24.01
CA ILE A 260 -22.62 -13.43 25.03
C ILE A 260 -22.50 -14.67 25.90
N ARG A 261 -22.38 -14.47 27.22
CA ARG A 261 -22.46 -15.57 28.18
C ARG A 261 -23.93 -15.89 28.46
N TRP A 262 -24.31 -17.12 28.17
CA TRP A 262 -25.67 -17.63 28.28
C TRP A 262 -25.82 -18.56 29.47
N GLY A 263 -26.84 -18.31 30.29
CA GLY A 263 -27.18 -19.13 31.45
C GLY A 263 -27.97 -20.37 31.07
N ASP A 264 -27.88 -21.38 31.94
CA ASP A 264 -28.63 -22.64 31.88
C ASP A 264 -30.15 -22.47 31.85
N LYS A 265 -30.66 -21.38 32.44
CA LYS A 265 -32.08 -20.99 32.42
C LYS A 265 -32.56 -20.40 31.08
N GLY A 266 -31.69 -20.31 30.07
CA GLY A 266 -32.06 -19.84 28.73
C GLY A 266 -32.11 -18.32 28.59
N PHE A 267 -31.35 -17.58 29.40
CA PHE A 267 -31.21 -16.12 29.36
C PHE A 267 -29.73 -15.74 29.47
N PRO A 268 -29.30 -14.53 29.03
CA PRO A 268 -27.95 -14.05 29.29
C PRO A 268 -27.62 -14.09 30.79
N LYS A 269 -26.37 -14.39 31.14
CA LYS A 269 -25.91 -14.35 32.55
C LYS A 269 -25.89 -12.93 33.10
N ASP A 270 -25.67 -11.95 32.24
CA ASP A 270 -25.72 -10.53 32.60
C ASP A 270 -27.17 -10.04 32.54
N VAL A 271 -27.68 -9.60 33.70
CA VAL A 271 -29.08 -9.14 33.84
C VAL A 271 -29.31 -7.85 33.05
N GLU A 272 -28.29 -7.03 32.83
CA GLU A 272 -28.38 -5.81 32.02
C GLU A 272 -28.58 -6.10 30.52
N MET A 273 -28.27 -7.32 30.09
CA MET A 273 -28.46 -7.78 28.71
C MET A 273 -29.87 -8.31 28.43
N LEU A 274 -30.72 -8.51 29.45
CA LEU A 274 -32.13 -8.85 29.24
C LEU A 274 -32.83 -7.67 28.54
N ASN A 275 -33.22 -7.87 27.26
CA ASN A 275 -33.85 -6.90 26.36
C ASN A 275 -32.93 -5.79 25.81
N ASN A 276 -31.61 -5.88 26.00
CA ASN A 276 -30.67 -4.88 25.52
C ASN A 276 -29.45 -5.49 24.80
N LEU A 277 -29.68 -6.54 24.00
CA LEU A 277 -28.66 -7.14 23.16
C LEU A 277 -28.38 -6.26 21.94
N LYS A 278 -27.39 -5.38 22.09
CA LYS A 278 -26.92 -4.46 21.06
C LYS A 278 -25.46 -4.77 20.78
N VAL A 279 -25.13 -4.91 19.50
CA VAL A 279 -23.75 -5.05 19.04
C VAL A 279 -23.52 -4.09 17.88
N VAL A 280 -22.33 -3.49 17.85
CA VAL A 280 -21.85 -2.69 16.73
C VAL A 280 -20.68 -3.42 16.13
N PHE A 281 -20.82 -3.84 14.88
CA PHE A 281 -19.68 -4.32 14.09
C PHE A 281 -19.07 -3.11 13.37
N THR A 282 -17.82 -2.78 13.70
CA THR A 282 -17.08 -1.67 13.10
C THR A 282 -16.23 -2.15 11.92
N ASP A 283 -15.58 -1.19 11.22
CA ASP A 283 -14.55 -1.45 10.21
C ASP A 283 -15.02 -2.22 8.95
N LEU A 284 -16.31 -2.12 8.61
CA LEU A 284 -16.84 -2.69 7.36
C LEU A 284 -16.53 -1.77 6.17
N GLY A 285 -15.81 -2.25 5.16
CA GLY A 285 -15.48 -1.48 3.97
C GLY A 285 -16.60 -1.50 2.91
N ASN A 286 -16.46 -0.67 1.87
CA ASN A 286 -17.38 -0.64 0.71
C ASN A 286 -17.56 -2.01 0.03
N LYS A 287 -16.50 -2.83 0.01
CA LYS A 287 -16.55 -4.19 -0.53
C LYS A 287 -17.44 -5.12 0.30
N ASP A 288 -17.66 -4.79 1.57
CA ASP A 288 -18.50 -5.57 2.47
C ASP A 288 -19.98 -5.20 2.29
N LEU A 289 -20.28 -3.92 2.08
CA LEU A 289 -21.65 -3.42 1.84
C LEU A 289 -22.21 -3.76 0.46
N ASN A 290 -21.34 -3.77 -0.55
CA ASN A 290 -21.73 -4.15 -1.91
C ASN A 290 -21.95 -5.66 -2.07
N ARG A 291 -21.84 -6.45 -0.99
CA ARG A 291 -22.18 -7.87 -1.02
C ARG A 291 -23.68 -8.04 -1.14
N GLU A 292 -24.08 -8.94 -2.03
CA GLU A 292 -25.48 -9.28 -2.25
C GLU A 292 -26.15 -9.82 -0.98
N LYS A 293 -25.41 -10.60 -0.17
CA LYS A 293 -25.88 -11.20 1.08
C LYS A 293 -24.80 -11.23 2.14
N ILE A 294 -25.17 -10.84 3.36
CA ILE A 294 -24.38 -11.03 4.57
C ILE A 294 -25.26 -11.78 5.56
N TYR A 295 -24.70 -12.80 6.22
CA TYR A 295 -25.40 -13.55 7.26
C TYR A 295 -24.85 -13.19 8.63
N LEU A 296 -25.74 -12.96 9.59
CA LEU A 296 -25.35 -12.99 11.01
C LEU A 296 -25.37 -14.45 11.45
N ILE A 297 -24.22 -14.98 11.83
CA ILE A 297 -24.09 -16.34 12.37
C ILE A 297 -23.95 -16.27 13.89
N CYS A 298 -24.50 -17.28 14.59
CA CYS A 298 -24.35 -17.45 16.01
C CYS A 298 -23.80 -18.85 16.29
N GLN A 299 -22.54 -18.96 16.72
CA GLN A 299 -21.95 -20.20 17.15
C GLN A 299 -22.21 -20.41 18.65
N ILE A 300 -22.71 -21.60 19.00
CA ILE A 300 -23.05 -21.96 20.37
C ILE A 300 -21.99 -22.92 20.90
N VAL A 301 -21.31 -22.53 21.97
CA VAL A 301 -20.32 -23.35 22.67
C VAL A 301 -20.85 -23.69 24.05
N ARG A 302 -21.13 -24.96 24.30
CA ARG A 302 -21.58 -25.46 25.59
C ARG A 302 -20.42 -25.48 26.59
N VAL A 303 -20.62 -24.89 27.76
CA VAL A 303 -19.62 -24.81 28.84
C VAL A 303 -20.06 -25.73 29.97
N GLY A 304 -19.47 -26.92 30.05
CA GLY A 304 -19.84 -27.94 31.03
C GLY A 304 -18.98 -29.20 30.93
N ARG A 305 -19.21 -30.17 31.82
CA ARG A 305 -18.53 -31.48 31.75
C ARG A 305 -19.03 -32.22 30.51
N MET A 306 -18.10 -32.69 29.69
CA MET A 306 -18.40 -33.54 28.53
C MET A 306 -18.81 -34.94 29.04
N ASP A 307 -20.11 -35.21 29.15
CA ASP A 307 -20.60 -36.57 29.42
C ASP A 307 -20.59 -37.40 28.13
N LEU A 308 -19.67 -38.35 28.03
CA LEU A 308 -19.53 -39.29 26.90
C LEU A 308 -20.60 -40.40 26.87
N LYS A 309 -21.82 -40.13 27.36
CA LYS A 309 -22.90 -41.12 27.43
C LYS A 309 -24.12 -40.71 26.60
N GLU A 310 -23.99 -40.77 25.29
CA GLU A 310 -25.13 -41.09 24.42
C GLU A 310 -24.74 -42.16 23.40
N THR A 311 -24.92 -43.41 23.82
CA THR A 311 -24.86 -44.59 22.95
C THR A 311 -26.15 -44.69 22.14
N HIS A 312 -26.05 -44.51 20.82
CA HIS A 312 -26.94 -45.02 19.78
C HIS A 312 -28.43 -45.24 20.13
N LYS A 313 -29.24 -44.18 20.16
CA LYS A 313 -30.65 -44.22 19.73
C LYS A 313 -31.02 -42.91 19.04
N ASN A 314 -31.07 -42.94 17.71
CA ASN A 314 -31.57 -41.84 16.85
C ASN A 314 -31.07 -40.42 17.19
N ALA A 315 -29.77 -40.26 17.43
CA ALA A 315 -29.13 -38.94 17.36
C ALA A 315 -29.08 -38.52 15.90
N ARG A 316 -30.17 -37.92 15.42
CA ARG A 316 -30.08 -36.91 14.38
C ARG A 316 -29.18 -35.84 15.01
N TRP A 317 -27.93 -35.79 14.59
CA TRP A 317 -27.09 -34.63 14.84
C TRP A 317 -27.78 -33.48 14.13
N ASP A 318 -28.71 -32.81 14.81
CA ASP A 318 -29.32 -31.60 14.29
C ASP A 318 -28.22 -30.55 14.34
N CYS A 319 -27.57 -30.48 13.17
CA CYS A 319 -26.88 -29.40 12.53
C CYS A 319 -26.77 -28.11 13.35
N ALA A 320 -25.56 -27.54 13.31
CA ALA A 320 -25.34 -26.11 13.30
C ALA A 320 -26.58 -25.34 12.82
N GLY A 321 -27.30 -24.76 13.78
CA GLY A 321 -28.42 -23.89 13.49
C GLY A 321 -27.87 -22.58 12.94
N LEU A 322 -27.65 -22.53 11.63
CA LEU A 322 -27.49 -21.28 10.90
C LEU A 322 -28.83 -20.55 10.95
N LEU A 323 -29.04 -19.75 12.01
CA LEU A 323 -30.08 -18.73 12.04
C LEU A 323 -29.64 -17.60 11.11
N GLY A 324 -29.78 -17.82 9.80
CA GLY A 324 -29.57 -16.79 8.80
C GLY A 324 -30.69 -15.75 8.90
N LEU A 325 -30.48 -14.70 9.70
CA LEU A 325 -31.30 -13.50 9.64
C LEU A 325 -30.85 -12.71 8.42
N GLN A 326 -31.70 -12.66 7.39
CA GLN A 326 -31.49 -11.80 6.23
C GLN A 326 -31.74 -10.36 6.66
N VAL A 327 -30.65 -9.63 6.93
CA VAL A 327 -30.70 -8.19 7.19
C VAL A 327 -31.07 -7.53 5.85
N HIS A 328 -32.31 -7.07 5.74
CA HIS A 328 -32.71 -6.22 4.63
C HIS A 328 -32.26 -4.79 4.98
N SER A 329 -31.55 -4.17 4.04
CA SER A 329 -31.17 -2.76 4.07
C SER A 329 -32.39 -1.85 4.12
#